data_AF-A0A244E6Q0-F1
#
_entry.id   AF-A0A244E6Q0-F1
#
_cell.length_a   1.000
_cell.length_b   1.000
_cell.length_c   1.000
_cell.angle_alpha   90.00
_cell.angle_beta   90.00
_cell.angle_gamma   90.00
#
_symmetry.space_group_name_H-M   'P 1'
#
loop_
_entity.id
_entity.type
_entity.pdbx_description
1 polymer ?
#
loop_
_entity_poly.entity_id
_entity_poly.type
_entity_poly.pdbx_seq_one_letter_code
_entity_poly.pdbx_strand_id
1 'polypeptide(L)'
;MTLRLFHGTTEQFDSFDTSCMLGAHFGTAAAAAARLHDIAGGEGEVREYEITFQNALEIVDLGTWGFPSVLRELRSKGVLSAAQVDAAYEANNRSDMAGWAFIKDALQAAGYDALRYSNLVEDPGSESFIVLEAEQIGPCDDDEPRPATCRP
;
A
#
# COMPACT_ATOMS: atom_id res chain seq x y z
N MET A 1 -11.83 10.69 4.43
CA MET A 1 -10.80 11.15 5.39
C MET A 1 -9.57 11.52 4.59
N THR A 2 -8.79 12.48 5.09
CA THR A 2 -7.56 12.95 4.45
C THR A 2 -6.48 13.00 5.51
N LEU A 3 -5.33 12.35 5.25
CA LEU A 3 -4.20 12.25 6.15
C LEU A 3 -2.91 12.66 5.44
N ARG A 4 -1.96 13.21 6.19
CA ARG A 4 -0.59 13.40 5.70
C ARG A 4 0.27 12.25 6.16
N LEU A 5 0.89 11.55 5.21
CA LEU A 5 1.71 10.37 5.46
C LEU A 5 2.99 10.43 4.62
N PHE A 6 3.97 9.61 4.99
CA PHE A 6 5.30 9.66 4.41
C PHE A 6 5.65 8.37 3.67
N HIS A 7 6.45 8.52 2.62
CA HIS A 7 7.03 7.43 1.84
C HIS A 7 8.50 7.72 1.55
N GLY A 8 9.37 6.72 1.73
CA GLY A 8 10.78 6.80 1.41
C GLY A 8 11.03 6.26 0.01
N THR A 9 11.72 7.02 -0.84
CA THR A 9 12.04 6.60 -2.21
C THR A 9 13.48 6.97 -2.60
N THR A 10 14.08 6.14 -3.45
CA THR A 10 15.35 6.42 -4.13
C THR A 10 15.15 7.07 -5.49
N GLU A 11 13.90 7.20 -5.96
CA GLU A 11 13.56 7.54 -7.33
C GLU A 11 12.76 8.84 -7.43
N GLN A 12 12.81 9.44 -8.61
CA GLN A 12 11.93 10.56 -8.97
C GLN A 12 10.80 10.04 -9.86
N PHE A 13 9.57 10.24 -9.42
CA PHE A 13 8.35 9.88 -10.13
C PHE A 13 7.24 10.87 -9.79
N ASP A 14 6.21 10.93 -10.66
CA ASP A 14 5.04 11.79 -10.48
C ASP A 14 3.81 11.04 -9.96
N SER A 15 3.80 9.71 -10.12
CA SER A 15 2.69 8.84 -9.75
C SER A 15 3.17 7.47 -9.29
N PHE A 16 2.52 6.91 -8.28
CA PHE A 16 2.76 5.53 -7.84
C PHE A 16 2.11 4.53 -8.80
N ASP A 17 2.84 3.46 -9.15
CA ASP A 17 2.24 2.28 -9.78
C ASP A 17 1.70 1.35 -8.70
N THR A 18 0.39 1.39 -8.46
CA THR A 18 -0.26 0.48 -7.51
C THR A 18 -0.68 -0.84 -8.16
N SER A 19 -0.41 -1.09 -9.44
CA SER A 19 -0.95 -2.25 -10.18
C SER A 19 -0.20 -3.56 -9.95
N CYS A 20 1.07 -3.50 -9.53
CA CYS A 20 1.95 -4.67 -9.43
C CYS A 20 2.03 -5.32 -8.03
N MET A 21 1.35 -4.74 -7.04
CA MET A 21 1.19 -5.26 -5.68
C MET A 21 -0.18 -4.85 -5.11
N LEU A 22 -0.40 -5.04 -3.80
CA LEU A 22 -1.64 -4.64 -3.14
C LEU A 22 -1.89 -3.12 -3.21
N GLY A 23 -0.82 -2.33 -3.20
CA GLY A 23 -0.88 -0.87 -3.18
C GLY A 23 0.43 -0.24 -2.71
N ALA A 24 0.42 1.07 -2.54
CA ALA A 24 1.56 1.83 -2.04
C ALA A 24 1.51 1.94 -0.51
N HIS A 25 2.66 1.73 0.14
CA HIS A 25 2.79 1.78 1.60
C HIS A 25 3.19 3.18 2.07
N PHE A 26 2.51 3.65 3.11
CA PHE A 26 2.74 4.94 3.75
C PHE A 26 2.72 4.80 5.28
N GLY A 27 3.44 5.67 5.96
CA GLY A 27 3.49 5.68 7.43
C GLY A 27 4.00 7.00 7.97
N THR A 28 4.63 6.95 9.15
CA THR A 28 5.32 8.11 9.72
C THR A 28 6.61 8.42 8.96
N ALA A 29 7.13 9.63 9.11
CA ALA A 29 8.46 9.98 8.56
C ALA A 29 9.56 9.06 9.11
N ALA A 30 9.45 8.62 10.37
CA ALA A 30 10.37 7.66 10.98
C ALA A 30 10.30 6.29 10.31
N ALA A 31 9.09 5.75 10.09
CA ALA A 31 8.90 4.48 9.38
C ALA A 31 9.44 4.55 7.95
N ALA A 32 9.16 5.64 7.24
CA ALA A 32 9.66 5.86 5.88
C ALA A 32 11.20 5.92 5.82
N ALA A 33 11.82 6.64 6.77
CA ALA A 33 13.27 6.74 6.87
C ALA A 33 13.93 5.40 7.23
N ALA A 34 13.36 4.66 8.18
CA ALA A 34 13.86 3.33 8.57
C ALA A 34 13.75 2.35 7.40
N ARG A 35 12.62 2.35 6.69
CA ARG A 35 12.46 1.51 5.49
C ARG A 35 13.48 1.86 4.41
N LEU A 36 13.71 3.16 4.17
CA LEU A 36 14.71 3.62 3.20
C LEU A 36 16.13 3.19 3.60
N HIS A 37 16.43 3.21 4.90
CA HIS A 37 17.69 2.70 5.43
C HIS A 37 17.87 1.21 5.14
N ASP A 38 16.84 0.41 5.37
CA ASP A 38 16.89 -1.05 5.17
C ASP A 38 17.04 -1.44 3.69
N ILE A 39 16.41 -0.71 2.76
CA ILE A 39 16.42 -1.08 1.33
C ILE A 39 17.54 -0.42 0.53
N ALA A 40 18.03 0.74 0.95
CA ALA A 40 18.95 1.57 0.18
C ALA A 40 20.10 2.18 1.03
N GLY A 41 20.31 1.70 2.25
CA GLY A 41 21.33 2.24 3.15
C GLY A 41 21.07 3.68 3.60
N GLY A 42 19.89 4.23 3.31
CA GLY A 42 19.48 5.60 3.60
C GLY A 42 19.73 6.57 2.46
N GLU A 43 20.21 6.09 1.30
CA GLU A 43 20.23 6.88 0.08
C GLU A 43 18.79 7.07 -0.43
N GLY A 44 18.41 8.30 -0.78
CA GLY A 44 17.07 8.66 -1.23
C GLY A 44 16.47 9.83 -0.44
N GLU A 45 15.15 9.97 -0.51
CA GLU A 45 14.39 11.01 0.18
C GLU A 45 13.10 10.47 0.81
N VAL A 46 12.73 11.05 1.94
CA VAL A 46 11.42 10.84 2.56
C VAL A 46 10.53 12.00 2.14
N ARG A 47 9.44 11.68 1.42
CA ARG A 47 8.46 12.66 0.95
C ARG A 47 7.14 12.52 1.69
N GLU A 48 6.45 13.64 1.86
CA GLU A 48 5.11 13.71 2.43
C GLU A 48 4.05 13.72 1.32
N TYR A 49 2.94 13.02 1.55
CA TYR A 49 1.82 12.90 0.62
C TYR A 49 0.50 13.09 1.35
N GLU A 50 -0.47 13.66 0.65
CA GLU A 50 -1.85 13.73 1.10
C GLU A 50 -2.60 12.47 0.63
N ILE A 51 -3.02 11.65 1.59
CA ILE A 51 -3.70 10.38 1.34
C ILE A 51 -5.19 10.54 1.63
N THR A 52 -6.02 10.26 0.63
CA THR A 52 -7.48 10.34 0.73
C THR A 52 -8.13 8.96 0.60
N PHE A 53 -8.91 8.57 1.61
CA PHE A 53 -9.67 7.32 1.63
C PHE A 53 -10.98 7.48 2.40
N GLN A 54 -11.95 6.62 2.15
CA GLN A 54 -13.26 6.65 2.80
C GLN A 54 -13.33 5.67 3.96
N ASN A 55 -12.83 4.46 3.78
CA ASN A 55 -12.94 3.38 4.75
C ASN A 55 -11.73 2.43 4.67
N ALA A 56 -10.86 2.54 5.67
CA ALA A 56 -9.70 1.67 5.79
C ALA A 56 -10.05 0.39 6.56
N LEU A 57 -9.78 -0.78 5.97
CA LEU A 57 -9.86 -2.04 6.69
C LEU A 57 -8.68 -2.13 7.68
N GLU A 58 -9.00 -2.35 8.95
CA GLU A 58 -7.99 -2.59 9.98
C GLU A 58 -7.52 -4.03 9.93
N ILE A 59 -6.22 -4.22 9.73
CA ILE A 59 -5.54 -5.52 9.71
C ILE A 59 -4.31 -5.51 10.62
N VAL A 60 -3.82 -6.71 10.93
CA VAL A 60 -2.53 -6.83 11.62
C VAL A 60 -1.38 -6.59 10.64
N ASP A 61 -0.23 -6.13 11.15
CA ASP A 61 1.00 -6.13 10.37
C ASP A 61 1.38 -7.58 10.02
N LEU A 62 1.54 -7.85 8.72
CA LEU A 62 1.82 -9.18 8.22
C LEU A 62 3.31 -9.54 8.25
N GLY A 63 4.19 -8.55 8.44
CA GLY A 63 5.65 -8.65 8.25
C GLY A 63 6.05 -8.89 6.79
N THR A 64 5.47 -9.90 6.14
CA THR A 64 5.61 -10.14 4.69
C THR A 64 4.27 -9.94 3.99
N TRP A 65 4.22 -8.91 3.14
CA TRP A 65 3.04 -8.47 2.39
C TRP A 65 2.83 -9.22 1.05
N GLY A 66 3.25 -10.48 1.00
CA GLY A 66 3.06 -11.32 -0.19
C GLY A 66 1.62 -11.79 -0.37
N PHE A 67 1.28 -12.16 -1.61
CA PHE A 67 -0.07 -12.56 -2.01
C PHE A 67 -0.74 -13.60 -1.08
N PRO A 68 -0.07 -14.70 -0.66
CA PRO A 68 -0.68 -15.68 0.24
C PRO A 68 -0.97 -15.14 1.65
N SER A 69 -0.10 -14.26 2.18
CA SER A 69 -0.27 -13.65 3.49
C SER A 69 -1.51 -12.75 3.53
N VAL A 70 -1.68 -11.94 2.49
CA VAL A 70 -2.81 -11.02 2.36
C VAL A 70 -4.12 -11.81 2.25
N LEU A 71 -4.19 -12.83 1.38
CA LEU A 71 -5.40 -13.66 1.25
C LEU A 71 -5.80 -14.34 2.56
N ARG A 72 -4.82 -14.86 3.30
CA ARG A 72 -5.07 -15.50 4.60
C ARG A 72 -5.69 -14.52 5.59
N GLU A 73 -5.19 -13.28 5.64
CA GLU A 73 -5.72 -12.26 6.53
C GLU A 73 -7.11 -11.78 6.10
N LEU A 74 -7.32 -11.51 4.81
CA LEU A 74 -8.63 -11.10 4.32
C LEU A 74 -9.70 -12.18 4.54
N ARG A 75 -9.32 -13.46 4.44
CA ARG A 75 -10.20 -14.58 4.82
C ARG A 75 -10.46 -14.61 6.34
N SER A 76 -9.45 -14.38 7.17
CA SER A 76 -9.58 -14.36 8.64
C SER A 76 -10.58 -13.28 9.09
N LYS A 77 -10.56 -12.13 8.41
CA LYS A 77 -11.46 -10.98 8.61
C LYS A 77 -12.85 -11.17 8.00
N GLY A 78 -13.09 -12.25 7.25
CA GLY A 78 -14.36 -12.51 6.57
C GLY A 78 -14.60 -11.64 5.34
N VAL A 79 -13.60 -10.93 4.84
CA VAL A 79 -13.67 -10.16 3.59
C VAL A 79 -13.72 -11.10 2.38
N LEU A 80 -12.97 -12.20 2.45
CA LEU A 80 -12.98 -13.26 1.44
C LEU A 80 -13.58 -14.55 1.98
N SER A 81 -14.46 -15.16 1.20
CA SER A 81 -14.88 -16.56 1.38
C SER A 81 -13.79 -17.53 0.89
N ALA A 82 -13.91 -18.81 1.26
CA ALA A 82 -12.99 -19.85 0.78
C ALA A 82 -12.99 -19.94 -0.77
N ALA A 83 -14.18 -19.87 -1.39
CA ALA A 83 -14.30 -19.89 -2.85
C ALA A 83 -13.64 -18.67 -3.53
N GLN A 84 -13.70 -17.49 -2.90
CA GLN A 84 -13.00 -16.31 -3.41
C GLN A 84 -11.48 -16.43 -3.25
N VAL A 85 -10.99 -17.08 -2.19
CA VAL A 85 -9.55 -17.37 -2.06
C VAL A 85 -9.08 -18.30 -3.18
N ASP A 86 -9.84 -19.35 -3.49
CA ASP A 86 -9.51 -20.25 -4.61
C ASP A 86 -9.51 -19.48 -5.95
N ALA A 87 -10.53 -18.64 -6.18
CA ALA A 87 -10.60 -17.80 -7.38
C ALA A 87 -9.44 -16.80 -7.47
N ALA A 88 -8.96 -16.27 -6.34
CA ALA A 88 -7.81 -15.37 -6.28
C ALA A 88 -6.53 -16.09 -6.71
N TYR A 89 -6.31 -17.33 -6.25
CA TYR A 89 -5.16 -18.14 -6.70
C TYR A 89 -5.25 -18.46 -8.20
N GLU A 90 -6.43 -18.81 -8.71
CA GLU A 90 -6.64 -19.01 -10.15
C GLU A 90 -6.37 -17.74 -10.97
N ALA A 91 -6.68 -16.56 -10.42
CA ALA A 91 -6.32 -15.28 -11.03
C ALA A 91 -4.79 -15.06 -11.01
N ASN A 92 -4.14 -15.30 -9.87
CA ASN A 92 -2.69 -15.15 -9.73
C ASN A 92 -1.91 -16.12 -10.63
N ASN A 93 -2.42 -17.34 -10.83
CA ASN A 93 -1.85 -18.32 -11.76
C ASN A 93 -1.85 -17.84 -13.22
N ARG A 94 -2.75 -16.91 -13.58
CA ARG A 94 -2.73 -16.26 -14.91
C ARG A 94 -1.68 -15.16 -14.95
N SER A 95 -1.58 -14.36 -13.90
CA SER A 95 -0.55 -13.32 -13.70
C SER A 95 -0.67 -12.69 -12.31
N ASP A 96 0.43 -12.19 -11.75
CA ASP A 96 0.42 -11.45 -10.47
C ASP A 96 -0.55 -10.25 -10.50
N MET A 97 -0.57 -9.50 -11.61
CA MET A 97 -1.48 -8.37 -11.81
C MET A 97 -2.95 -8.79 -11.67
N ALA A 98 -3.34 -9.92 -12.27
CA ALA A 98 -4.70 -10.44 -12.16
C ALA A 98 -5.03 -10.91 -10.73
N GLY A 99 -4.05 -11.46 -10.00
CA GLY A 99 -4.20 -11.79 -8.59
C GLY A 99 -4.47 -10.55 -7.74
N TRP A 100 -3.61 -9.53 -7.84
CA TRP A 100 -3.75 -8.30 -7.06
C TRP A 100 -5.01 -7.51 -7.40
N ALA A 101 -5.38 -7.43 -8.69
CA ALA A 101 -6.64 -6.84 -9.12
C ALA A 101 -7.85 -7.52 -8.44
N PHE A 102 -7.87 -8.86 -8.37
CA PHE A 102 -8.93 -9.58 -7.67
C PHE A 102 -9.03 -9.20 -6.19
N ILE A 103 -7.89 -9.04 -5.51
CA ILE A 103 -7.88 -8.65 -4.09
C ILE A 103 -8.44 -7.22 -3.92
N LYS A 104 -8.02 -6.27 -4.77
CA LYS A 104 -8.53 -4.90 -4.72
C LYS A 104 -10.02 -4.82 -5.00
N ASP A 105 -10.50 -5.52 -6.03
CA ASP A 105 -11.92 -5.61 -6.36
C ASP A 105 -12.73 -6.16 -5.17
N ALA A 106 -12.20 -7.18 -4.48
CA ALA A 106 -12.87 -7.76 -3.32
C ALA A 106 -12.89 -6.81 -2.11
N LEU A 107 -11.82 -6.06 -1.86
CA LEU A 107 -11.77 -5.02 -0.84
C LEU A 107 -12.79 -3.91 -1.12
N GLN A 108 -12.81 -3.41 -2.36
CA GLN A 108 -13.75 -2.37 -2.80
C GLN A 108 -15.20 -2.86 -2.73
N ALA A 109 -15.47 -4.10 -3.15
CA ALA A 109 -16.81 -4.70 -3.04
C ALA A 109 -17.26 -4.89 -1.58
N ALA A 110 -16.30 -5.07 -0.65
CA ALA A 110 -16.55 -5.08 0.79
C ALA A 110 -16.64 -3.66 1.40
N GLY A 111 -16.47 -2.61 0.59
CA GLY A 111 -16.58 -1.21 1.00
C GLY A 111 -15.31 -0.62 1.58
N TYR A 112 -14.15 -1.21 1.30
CA TYR A 112 -12.84 -0.71 1.74
C TYR A 112 -12.00 -0.20 0.57
N ASP A 113 -11.34 0.93 0.78
CA ASP A 113 -10.47 1.58 -0.21
C ASP A 113 -9.05 1.83 0.31
N ALA A 114 -8.74 1.38 1.53
CA ALA A 114 -7.40 1.38 2.10
C ALA A 114 -7.25 0.26 3.13
N LEU A 115 -6.02 -0.03 3.52
CA LEU A 115 -5.71 -0.85 4.68
C LEU A 115 -4.98 0.01 5.71
N ARG A 116 -5.27 -0.22 7.00
CA ARG A 116 -4.55 0.38 8.12
C ARG A 116 -4.03 -0.70 9.05
N TYR A 117 -2.83 -0.53 9.58
CA TYR A 117 -2.21 -1.45 10.51
C TYR A 117 -1.25 -0.73 11.46
N SER A 118 -1.09 -1.25 12.67
CA SER A 118 -0.04 -0.80 13.58
C SER A 118 1.30 -1.37 13.11
N ASN A 119 2.24 -0.51 12.77
CA ASN A 119 3.58 -0.90 12.36
C ASN A 119 4.30 -1.57 13.54
N LEU A 120 4.92 -2.73 13.29
CA LEU A 120 5.66 -3.48 14.31
C LEU A 120 7.18 -3.53 14.06
N VAL A 121 7.65 -2.95 12.96
CA VAL A 121 9.03 -3.11 12.47
C VAL A 121 9.74 -1.76 12.36
N GLU A 122 9.33 -0.90 11.43
CA GLU A 122 10.06 0.33 11.11
C GLU A 122 9.84 1.48 12.11
N ASP A 123 8.63 1.59 12.67
CA ASP A 123 8.30 2.54 13.74
C ASP A 123 7.25 1.92 14.69
N PRO A 124 7.68 1.06 15.63
CA PRO A 124 6.77 0.21 16.41
C PRO A 124 5.70 0.99 17.18
N GLY A 125 4.43 0.62 16.92
CA GLY A 125 3.25 1.24 17.55
C GLY A 125 2.68 2.43 16.77
N SER A 126 3.35 2.89 15.72
CA SER A 126 2.79 3.88 14.80
C SER A 126 1.75 3.28 13.85
N GLU A 127 0.92 4.13 13.23
CA GLU A 127 -0.02 3.69 12.20
C GLU A 127 0.64 3.75 10.82
N SER A 128 0.40 2.71 10.02
CA SER A 128 0.79 2.62 8.61
C SER A 128 -0.42 2.25 7.76
N PHE A 129 -0.36 2.62 6.49
CA PHE A 129 -1.44 2.49 5.53
C PHE A 129 -0.95 1.85 4.24
N ILE A 130 -1.81 1.05 3.62
CA ILE A 130 -1.67 0.64 2.22
C ILE A 130 -2.80 1.27 1.43
N VAL A 131 -2.41 2.06 0.45
CA VAL A 131 -3.32 2.80 -0.43
C VAL A 131 -3.48 2.03 -1.73
N LEU A 132 -4.71 1.66 -2.07
CA LEU A 132 -4.99 0.70 -3.13
C LEU A 132 -4.87 1.33 -4.52
N GLU A 133 -5.30 2.59 -4.68
CA GLU A 133 -5.35 3.28 -5.97
C GLU A 133 -4.51 4.56 -5.98
N ALA A 134 -3.92 4.87 -7.14
CA ALA A 134 -3.01 6.00 -7.27
C ALA A 134 -3.73 7.35 -7.08
N GLU A 135 -5.01 7.43 -7.44
CA GLU A 135 -5.85 8.61 -7.32
C GLU A 135 -6.09 9.03 -5.87
N GLN A 136 -5.82 8.14 -4.92
CA GLN A 136 -5.90 8.42 -3.49
C GLN A 136 -4.64 9.14 -2.95
N ILE A 137 -3.61 9.31 -3.79
CA ILE A 137 -2.30 9.82 -3.42
C ILE A 137 -2.09 11.16 -4.11
N GLY A 138 -2.22 12.25 -3.35
CA GLY A 138 -1.89 13.60 -3.80
C GLY A 138 -0.49 14.01 -3.32
N PRO A 139 0.27 14.80 -4.10
CA PRO A 139 1.41 15.51 -3.56
C PRO A 139 0.94 16.47 -2.45
N CYS A 140 1.74 16.63 -1.39
CA CYS A 140 1.57 17.79 -0.53
C CYS A 140 2.04 19.03 -1.32
N ASP A 141 1.13 19.96 -1.61
CA ASP A 141 1.43 21.23 -2.29
C ASP A 141 2.36 22.09 -1.43
N ASP A 142 3.67 21.81 -1.48
CA ASP A 142 4.76 22.69 -1.03
C ASP A 142 6.00 22.60 -1.94
N ASP A 143 6.01 21.74 -2.97
CA ASP A 143 7.10 21.66 -3.96
C ASP A 143 6.60 22.02 -5.37
N GLU A 144 7.29 22.97 -6.01
CA GLU A 144 7.09 23.40 -7.40
C GLU A 144 6.98 22.21 -8.38
N PRO A 145 6.24 22.39 -9.51
CA PRO A 145 6.00 21.32 -10.48
C PRO A 145 7.32 20.82 -11.09
N ARG A 146 7.69 19.57 -10.76
CA ARG A 146 8.84 18.88 -11.37
C ARG A 146 8.42 18.18 -12.66
N PRO A 147 9.29 18.12 -13.69
CA PRO A 147 8.94 17.60 -15.01
C PRO A 147 8.75 16.09 -14.99
N ALA A 148 7.69 15.64 -15.66
CA ALA A 148 7.15 14.31 -15.52
C ALA A 148 7.96 13.19 -16.21
N THR A 149 8.26 12.12 -15.48
CA THR A 149 8.65 10.82 -16.05
C THR A 149 8.22 9.66 -15.13
N CYS A 150 7.24 8.85 -15.56
CA CYS A 150 6.79 7.62 -14.88
C CYS A 150 7.83 6.48 -15.00
N ARG A 151 8.07 5.66 -13.94
CA ARG A 151 8.50 4.23 -13.96
C ARG A 151 8.73 3.61 -12.55
N PRO A 152 9.01 2.28 -12.45
CA PRO A 152 8.39 1.30 -11.53
C PRO A 152 8.68 1.45 -10.03
#